data_AF-A0A563VV08-F1
#
_entry.id   AF-A0A563VV08-F1
#
_cell.length_a   1.000
_cell.length_b   1.000
_cell.length_c   1.000
_cell.angle_alpha   90.00
_cell.angle_beta   90.00
_cell.angle_gamma   90.00
#
_symmetry.space_group_name_H-M   'P 1'
#
loop_
_entity.id
_entity.type
_entity.pdbx_description
1 polymer ?
#
loop_
_entity_poly.entity_id
_entity_poly.type
_entity_poly.pdbx_seq_one_letter_code
_entity_poly.pdbx_strand_id
1 'polypeptide(L)'
;MSQLANIEVQTINHLGIIAGLIDEIGIVEIINEQLGIKAQEKLNSGIIVKSIILNAMGFVSRPLSLFPQFFNDKATEHLFGAGICPEYFNDDKIGRVMDKLYKIGLNKIFLAIALRACKRIGRQSSIFPFISLYYRAKTT
;
A
#
# COMPACT_ATOMS: atom_id res chain seq x y z
N MET A 1 6.52 -14.34 41.68
CA MET A 1 5.39 -14.12 40.76
C MET A 1 6.00 -13.91 39.38
N SER A 2 5.84 -14.87 38.47
CA SER A 2 6.35 -14.77 37.11
C SER A 2 5.65 -13.62 36.38
N GLN A 3 6.43 -12.70 35.83
CA GLN A 3 5.93 -11.71 34.88
C GLN A 3 5.30 -12.48 33.72
N LEU A 4 3.97 -12.54 33.66
CA LEU A 4 3.28 -12.93 32.45
C LEU A 4 3.57 -11.80 31.46
N ALA A 5 4.42 -12.09 30.47
CA ALA A 5 4.53 -11.23 29.30
C ALA A 5 3.11 -11.02 28.78
N ASN A 6 2.72 -9.76 28.56
CA ASN A 6 1.37 -9.43 28.11
C ASN A 6 1.20 -10.04 26.70
N ILE A 7 0.51 -11.18 26.60
CA ILE A 7 0.29 -11.86 25.32
C ILE A 7 -0.86 -11.13 24.64
N GLU A 8 -0.54 -10.37 23.60
CA GLU A 8 -1.52 -9.69 22.77
C GLU A 8 -1.80 -10.52 21.51
N VAL A 9 -3.07 -10.85 21.26
CA VAL A 9 -3.50 -11.59 20.06
C VAL A 9 -4.01 -10.59 19.05
N GLN A 10 -3.37 -10.53 17.88
CA GLN A 10 -3.75 -9.66 16.78
C GLN A 10 -4.10 -10.47 15.53
N THR A 11 -4.96 -9.91 14.68
CA THR A 11 -5.46 -10.60 13.48
C THR A 11 -4.83 -10.04 12.21
N ILE A 12 -4.42 -10.90 11.28
CA ILE A 12 -3.90 -10.49 9.95
C ILE A 12 -4.90 -10.79 8.82
N ASN A 13 -5.65 -11.89 8.91
CA ASN A 13 -6.61 -12.33 7.87
C ASN A 13 -5.97 -12.39 6.45
N HIS A 14 -6.79 -12.20 5.41
CA HIS A 14 -6.37 -12.09 4.02
C HIS A 14 -5.48 -10.87 3.76
N LEU A 15 -5.46 -9.88 4.67
CA LEU A 15 -4.70 -8.64 4.49
C LEU A 15 -3.19 -8.89 4.44
N GLY A 16 -2.70 -9.94 5.09
CA GLY A 16 -1.28 -10.32 5.01
C GLY A 16 -0.84 -10.71 3.60
N ILE A 17 -1.67 -11.46 2.88
CA ILE A 17 -1.39 -11.85 1.48
C ILE A 17 -1.37 -10.62 0.59
N ILE A 18 -2.35 -9.74 0.76
CA ILE A 18 -2.46 -8.50 -0.03
C ILE A 18 -1.31 -7.55 0.30
N ALA A 19 -0.95 -7.39 1.57
CA ALA A 19 0.21 -6.60 1.98
C ALA A 19 1.49 -7.14 1.36
N GLY A 20 1.69 -8.46 1.40
CA GLY A 20 2.82 -9.12 0.74
C GLY A 20 2.86 -8.86 -0.76
N LEU A 21 1.72 -8.92 -1.46
CA LEU A 21 1.65 -8.61 -2.90
C LEU A 21 1.96 -7.15 -3.20
N ILE A 22 1.46 -6.21 -2.37
CA ILE A 22 1.76 -4.78 -2.49
C ILE A 22 3.27 -4.54 -2.37
N ASP A 23 3.92 -5.19 -1.40
CA ASP A 23 5.36 -5.10 -1.16
C ASP A 23 6.17 -5.78 -2.28
N GLU A 24 5.71 -6.95 -2.74
CA GLU A 24 6.32 -7.67 -3.85
C GLU A 24 6.26 -6.87 -5.15
N ILE A 25 5.14 -6.19 -5.45
CA ILE A 25 5.05 -5.30 -6.62
C ILE A 25 5.91 -4.04 -6.40
N GLY A 26 6.02 -3.57 -5.16
CA GLY A 26 6.75 -2.36 -4.79
C GLY A 26 5.92 -1.09 -5.00
N ILE A 27 4.63 -1.16 -4.65
CA ILE A 27 3.69 -0.04 -4.81
C ILE A 27 4.07 1.11 -3.86
N VAL A 28 4.48 0.80 -2.63
CA VAL A 28 4.88 1.80 -1.63
C VAL A 28 6.02 2.67 -2.18
N GLU A 29 7.01 2.06 -2.79
CA GLU A 29 8.15 2.73 -3.41
C GLU A 29 7.72 3.60 -4.59
N ILE A 30 6.91 3.07 -5.51
CA ILE A 30 6.41 3.83 -6.66
C ILE A 30 5.70 5.12 -6.20
N ILE A 31 4.83 5.00 -5.19
CA ILE A 31 4.08 6.15 -4.68
C ILE A 31 5.02 7.16 -4.02
N ASN A 32 5.97 6.69 -3.21
CA ASN A 32 6.94 7.56 -2.55
C ASN A 32 7.89 8.26 -3.54
N GLU A 33 8.28 7.60 -4.62
CA GLU A 33 9.06 8.21 -5.71
C GLU A 33 8.28 9.33 -6.40
N GLN A 34 6.96 9.16 -6.60
CA GLN A 34 6.13 10.14 -7.28
C GLN A 34 5.69 11.31 -6.38
N LEU A 35 5.46 11.05 -5.09
CA LEU A 35 4.93 12.03 -4.13
C LEU A 35 5.99 12.64 -3.19
N GLY A 36 7.21 12.11 -3.23
CA GLY A 36 8.28 12.44 -2.31
C GLY A 36 8.08 11.83 -0.92
N ILE A 37 9.19 11.71 -0.19
CA ILE A 37 9.23 11.29 1.21
C ILE A 37 9.62 12.50 2.06
N LYS A 38 8.91 12.70 3.16
CA LYS A 38 9.32 13.62 4.22
C LYS A 38 9.80 12.80 5.41
N ALA A 39 11.07 12.92 5.75
CA ALA A 39 11.70 12.13 6.84
C ALA A 39 11.01 12.29 8.20
N GLN A 40 10.30 13.40 8.41
CA GLN A 40 9.56 13.68 9.65
C GLN A 40 8.17 12.99 9.71
N GLU A 41 7.68 12.43 8.60
CA GLU A 41 6.35 11.81 8.56
C GLU A 41 6.42 10.35 9.02
N LYS A 42 5.69 10.02 10.10
CA LYS A 42 5.52 8.63 10.58
C LYS A 42 4.90 7.69 9.55
N LEU A 43 4.03 8.23 8.68
CA LEU A 43 3.44 7.52 7.55
C LEU A 43 3.77 8.28 6.27
N ASN A 44 4.59 7.71 5.40
CA ASN A 44 4.82 8.25 4.07
C ASN A 44 3.59 7.99 3.17
N SER A 45 3.55 8.66 2.02
CA SER A 45 2.40 8.56 1.11
C SER A 45 2.17 7.13 0.60
N GLY A 46 3.24 6.35 0.40
CA GLY A 46 3.15 4.95 -0.02
C GLY A 46 2.48 4.05 1.02
N ILE A 47 2.79 4.23 2.32
CA ILE A 47 2.12 3.52 3.41
C ILE A 47 0.64 3.91 3.50
N ILE A 48 0.31 5.18 3.30
CA ILE A 48 -1.09 5.62 3.24
C ILE A 48 -1.81 4.93 2.07
N VAL A 49 -1.22 4.87 0.87
CA VAL A 49 -1.82 4.14 -0.25
C VAL A 49 -1.98 2.65 0.04
N LYS A 50 -0.96 2.00 0.64
CA LYS A 50 -1.07 0.60 1.09
C LYS A 50 -2.25 0.43 2.04
N SER A 51 -2.44 1.34 3.00
CA SER A 51 -3.58 1.28 3.93
C SER A 51 -4.93 1.45 3.24
N ILE A 52 -5.03 2.32 2.22
CA ILE A 52 -6.26 2.53 1.45
C ILE A 52 -6.63 1.24 0.70
N ILE A 53 -5.65 0.58 0.07
CA ILE A 53 -5.86 -0.69 -0.65
C ILE A 53 -6.33 -1.78 0.33
N LEU A 54 -5.65 -1.92 1.48
CA LEU A 54 -6.03 -2.92 2.49
C LEU A 54 -7.42 -2.64 3.08
N ASN A 55 -7.75 -1.37 3.33
CA ASN A 55 -9.07 -0.96 3.81
C ASN A 55 -10.17 -1.26 2.78
N ALA A 56 -9.92 -0.99 1.50
CA ALA A 56 -10.86 -1.29 0.42
C ALA A 56 -11.19 -2.80 0.31
N MET A 57 -10.34 -3.68 0.82
CA MET A 57 -10.55 -5.14 0.81
C MET A 57 -11.27 -5.71 2.04
N GLY A 58 -11.61 -4.88 3.02
CA GLY A 58 -12.32 -5.33 4.23
C GLY A 58 -13.34 -4.34 4.78
N PHE A 59 -13.47 -3.15 4.19
CA PHE A 59 -14.26 -2.05 4.73
C PHE A 59 -14.81 -1.16 3.60
N VAL A 60 -15.69 -1.73 2.78
CA VAL A 60 -16.31 -1.01 1.66
C VAL A 60 -17.45 -0.12 2.19
N SER A 61 -17.56 1.11 1.67
CA SER A 61 -18.69 2.03 1.90
C SER A 61 -18.86 2.59 3.31
N ARG A 62 -17.77 2.83 4.06
CA ARG A 62 -17.81 3.58 5.33
C ARG A 62 -17.20 4.99 5.18
N PRO A 63 -17.60 5.97 6.01
CA PRO A 63 -16.97 7.28 6.05
C PRO A 63 -15.46 7.19 6.33
N LEU A 64 -14.69 8.10 5.72
CA LEU A 64 -13.23 8.17 5.90
C LEU A 64 -12.80 8.39 7.37
N SER A 65 -13.65 9.04 8.18
CA SER A 65 -13.41 9.24 9.61
C SER A 65 -13.35 7.93 10.42
N LEU A 66 -13.91 6.82 9.91
CA LEU A 66 -13.85 5.51 10.55
C LEU A 66 -12.63 4.69 10.11
N PHE A 67 -11.76 5.25 9.28
CA PHE A 67 -10.59 4.55 8.75
C PHE A 67 -9.62 4.04 9.84
N PRO A 68 -9.30 4.79 10.93
CA PRO A 68 -8.47 4.24 12.01
C PRO A 68 -9.08 2.98 12.63
N GLN A 69 -10.41 2.94 12.80
CA GLN A 69 -11.11 1.82 13.45
C GLN A 69 -10.95 0.52 12.68
N PHE A 70 -10.75 0.59 11.37
CA PHE A 70 -10.46 -0.59 10.58
C PHE A 70 -9.20 -1.31 11.05
N PHE A 71 -8.22 -0.61 11.62
CA PHE A 71 -6.94 -1.20 12.02
C PHE A 71 -6.83 -1.57 13.51
N ASN A 72 -7.84 -1.27 14.33
CA ASN A 72 -7.79 -1.48 15.79
C ASN A 72 -7.57 -2.94 16.22
N ASP A 73 -8.09 -3.90 15.45
CA ASP A 73 -7.99 -5.35 15.72
C ASP A 73 -6.93 -6.05 14.85
N LYS A 74 -6.13 -5.27 14.12
CA LYS A 74 -5.19 -5.77 13.11
C LYS A 74 -3.75 -5.59 13.53
N ALA A 75 -2.91 -6.52 13.07
CA ALA A 75 -1.48 -6.46 13.30
C ALA A 75 -0.80 -5.39 12.42
N THR A 76 -0.98 -4.12 12.80
CA THR A 76 -0.53 -2.94 12.03
C THR A 76 0.97 -2.92 11.79
N GLU A 77 1.78 -3.30 12.78
CA GLU A 77 3.23 -3.38 12.62
C GLU A 77 3.63 -4.42 11.58
N HIS A 78 2.92 -5.54 11.51
CA HIS A 78 3.16 -6.59 10.50
C HIS A 78 2.70 -6.15 9.10
N LEU A 79 1.67 -5.31 9.00
CA LEU A 79 1.14 -4.85 7.71
C LEU A 79 1.92 -3.65 7.14
N PHE A 80 2.45 -2.77 7.99
CA PHE A 80 2.99 -1.48 7.57
C PHE A 80 4.45 -1.25 7.97
N GLY A 81 4.97 -1.98 8.96
CA GLY A 81 6.31 -1.80 9.52
C GLY A 81 6.30 -1.43 11.00
N ALA A 82 7.43 -1.64 11.66
CA ALA A 82 7.59 -1.46 13.10
C ALA A 82 7.21 -0.05 13.59
N GLY A 83 6.50 0.01 14.72
CA GLY A 83 6.10 1.26 15.37
C GLY A 83 4.93 1.99 14.70
N ILE A 84 4.28 1.43 13.68
CA ILE A 84 3.08 2.00 13.06
C ILE A 84 1.84 1.54 13.82
N CYS A 85 1.10 2.51 14.37
CA CYS A 85 -0.11 2.28 15.14
C CYS A 85 -1.37 2.77 14.39
N PRO A 86 -2.56 2.21 14.66
CA PRO A 86 -3.83 2.61 14.04
C PRO A 86 -4.13 4.12 14.11
N GLU A 87 -3.73 4.78 15.20
CA GLU A 87 -4.01 6.19 15.49
C GLU A 87 -3.31 7.15 14.51
N TYR A 88 -2.30 6.66 13.79
CA TYR A 88 -1.58 7.47 12.80
C TYR A 88 -2.37 7.66 11.50
N PHE A 89 -3.39 6.84 11.24
CA PHE A 89 -4.21 6.86 10.03
C PHE A 89 -5.40 7.83 10.12
N ASN A 90 -5.15 9.11 10.43
CA ASN A 90 -6.21 10.13 10.43
C ASN A 90 -6.67 10.50 9.01
N ASP A 91 -7.94 10.91 8.91
CA ASP A 91 -8.63 11.28 7.69
C ASP A 91 -8.01 12.48 6.97
N ASP A 92 -7.56 13.50 7.71
CA ASP A 92 -6.84 14.66 7.15
C ASP A 92 -5.60 14.24 6.34
N LYS A 93 -4.80 13.32 6.88
CA LYS A 93 -3.60 12.83 6.22
C LYS A 93 -3.92 12.00 5.00
N ILE A 94 -4.94 11.15 5.09
CA ILE A 94 -5.40 10.31 3.98
C ILE A 94 -5.94 11.20 2.85
N GLY A 95 -6.79 12.17 3.17
CA GLY A 95 -7.34 13.14 2.22
C GLY A 95 -6.24 13.91 1.49
N ARG A 96 -5.22 14.41 2.19
CA ARG A 96 -4.07 15.08 1.57
C ARG A 96 -3.29 14.19 0.61
N VAL A 97 -3.16 12.89 0.91
CA VAL A 97 -2.50 11.95 -0.03
C VAL A 97 -3.39 11.73 -1.25
N MET A 98 -4.70 11.54 -1.07
CA MET A 98 -5.65 11.41 -2.17
C MET A 98 -5.64 12.63 -3.10
N ASP A 99 -5.60 13.84 -2.55
CA ASP A 99 -5.48 15.08 -3.33
C ASP A 99 -4.20 15.12 -4.16
N LYS A 100 -3.07 14.66 -3.60
CA LYS A 100 -1.81 14.60 -4.34
C LYS A 100 -1.86 13.55 -5.45
N LEU A 101 -2.45 12.38 -5.19
CA LEU A 101 -2.63 11.33 -6.21
C LEU A 101 -3.50 11.85 -7.37
N TYR A 102 -4.57 12.59 -7.04
CA TYR A 102 -5.43 13.23 -8.04
C TYR A 102 -4.65 14.23 -8.89
N LYS A 103 -3.85 15.12 -8.26
CA LYS A 103 -3.02 16.12 -8.96
C LYS A 103 -1.98 15.52 -9.90
N ILE A 104 -1.37 14.38 -9.54
CA ILE A 104 -0.41 13.66 -10.40
C ILE A 104 -1.12 12.94 -11.56
N GLY A 105 -2.35 12.49 -11.35
CA GLY A 105 -3.13 11.72 -12.31
C GLY A 105 -2.98 10.22 -12.09
N LEU A 106 -4.10 9.56 -11.77
CA LEU A 106 -4.14 8.13 -11.45
C LEU A 106 -3.69 7.23 -12.60
N ASN A 107 -3.88 7.64 -13.86
CA ASN A 107 -3.43 6.86 -15.03
C ASN A 107 -1.91 6.65 -15.03
N LYS A 108 -1.13 7.67 -14.63
CA LYS A 108 0.33 7.58 -14.55
C LYS A 108 0.77 6.61 -13.46
N ILE A 109 0.11 6.69 -12.30
CA ILE A 109 0.36 5.80 -11.15
C ILE A 109 0.01 4.35 -11.51
N PHE A 110 -1.18 4.14 -12.08
CA PHE A 110 -1.66 2.83 -12.50
C PHE A 110 -0.70 2.18 -13.50
N LEU A 111 -0.27 2.92 -14.53
CA LEU A 111 0.67 2.41 -15.53
C LEU A 111 2.01 2.01 -14.90
N ALA A 112 2.56 2.84 -14.00
CA ALA A 112 3.80 2.52 -13.30
C ALA A 112 3.70 1.23 -12.47
N ILE A 113 2.59 1.06 -11.75
CA ILE A 113 2.30 -0.16 -10.97
C ILE A 113 2.17 -1.37 -11.89
N ALA A 114 1.37 -1.27 -12.96
CA ALA A 114 1.13 -2.36 -13.90
C ALA A 114 2.43 -2.83 -14.57
N LEU A 115 3.28 -1.90 -15.03
CA LEU A 115 4.57 -2.23 -15.63
C LEU A 115 5.50 -2.93 -14.62
N ARG A 116 5.53 -2.47 -13.37
CA ARG A 116 6.36 -3.09 -12.33
C ARG A 116 5.85 -4.48 -11.94
N ALA A 117 4.54 -4.64 -11.82
CA ALA A 117 3.88 -5.92 -11.59
C ALA A 117 4.19 -6.91 -12.73
N CYS A 118 4.03 -6.50 -13.99
CA CYS A 118 4.42 -7.32 -15.13
C CYS A 118 5.91 -7.73 -15.05
N LYS A 119 6.81 -6.80 -14.73
CA LYS A 119 8.25 -7.10 -14.65
C LYS A 119 8.61 -8.07 -13.52
N ARG A 120 7.94 -7.97 -12.37
CA ARG A 120 8.24 -8.82 -11.20
C ARG A 120 7.55 -10.18 -11.29
N ILE A 121 6.26 -10.19 -11.59
CA ILE A 121 5.41 -11.40 -11.60
C ILE A 121 5.45 -12.08 -12.97
N GLY A 122 5.47 -11.31 -14.06
CA GLY A 122 5.41 -11.82 -15.43
C GLY A 122 6.66 -12.57 -15.89
N ARG A 123 7.78 -12.53 -15.16
CA ARG A 123 8.99 -13.32 -15.51
C ARG A 123 8.76 -14.84 -15.52
N GLN A 124 7.67 -15.33 -14.92
CA GLN A 124 7.29 -16.74 -14.95
C GLN A 124 6.29 -17.10 -16.05
N SER A 125 5.79 -16.13 -16.83
CA SER A 125 4.75 -16.35 -17.83
C SER A 125 5.29 -16.22 -19.26
N SER A 126 4.98 -17.20 -20.12
CA SER A 126 5.38 -17.28 -21.54
C SER A 126 4.89 -16.10 -22.41
N ILE A 127 4.02 -15.24 -21.88
CA ILE A 127 3.45 -14.06 -22.56
C ILE A 127 4.35 -12.81 -22.40
N PHE A 128 5.25 -12.79 -21.41
CA PHE A 128 6.08 -11.63 -21.10
C PHE A 128 6.93 -11.07 -22.26
N PRO A 129 7.51 -11.90 -23.17
CA PRO A 129 8.24 -11.40 -24.33
C PRO A 129 7.37 -10.52 -25.24
N PHE A 130 6.08 -10.85 -25.41
CA PHE A 130 5.19 -10.15 -26.33
C PHE A 130 4.75 -8.77 -25.82
N ILE A 131 4.44 -8.66 -24.53
CA ILE A 131 4.10 -7.38 -23.91
C ILE A 131 5.33 -6.47 -23.90
N SER A 132 6.52 -7.01 -23.56
CA SER A 132 7.78 -6.26 -23.61
C SER A 132 8.09 -5.74 -25.03
N LEU A 133 7.85 -6.54 -26.07
CA LEU A 133 8.10 -6.14 -27.46
C LEU A 133 7.15 -5.02 -27.90
N TYR A 134 5.85 -5.14 -27.57
CA TYR A 134 4.84 -4.13 -27.90
C TYR A 134 5.15 -2.76 -27.27
N TYR A 135 5.57 -2.74 -26.00
CA TYR A 135 5.91 -1.48 -25.32
C TYR A 135 7.22 -0.86 -25.81
N ARG A 136 8.21 -1.69 -26.20
CA ARG A 136 9.47 -1.20 -26.77
C ARG A 136 9.27 -0.59 -28.17
N ALA A 137 8.31 -1.08 -28.94
CA ALA A 137 7.98 -0.56 -30.27
C ALA A 137 7.23 0.79 -30.27
N LYS A 138 6.69 1.23 -29.12
CA LYS A 138 5.99 2.53 -28.99
C LYS A 138 6.83 3.65 -28.38
N THR A 139 8.08 3.36 -28.02
CA THR A 139 8.99 4.32 -27.35
C THR A 139 10.21 4.70 -28.20
N THR A 140 10.20 4.33 -29.49
CA THR A 140 11.11 4.74 -30.57
C THR A 140 10.29 5.27 -31.72
#